data_AF-A0A2G2G2I3-F1
#
_entry.id   AF-A0A2G2G2I3-F1
#
_cell.length_a   1.000
_cell.length_b   1.000
_cell.length_c   1.000
_cell.angle_alpha   90.00
_cell.angle_beta   90.00
_cell.angle_gamma   90.00
#
_symmetry.space_group_name_H-M   'P 1'
#
loop_
_entity.id
_entity.type
_entity.pdbx_description
1 polymer ?
#
loop_
_entity_poly.entity_id
_entity_poly.type
_entity_poly.pdbx_seq_one_letter_code
_entity_poly.pdbx_strand_id
1 'polypeptide(L)'
;MNDIPLHDIKPLVEVPDNSLMILIIISAVILSLIFVSLGIWLYSQYKKTKEINLKKVYLKKIHEVDVSNAKQAAYEISEYARYIVKTDKEKALLDSLDGRLAQYKYKKSVEALDKETLGHFYVFLEVLDAG
;
A
#
# COMPACT_ATOMS: atom_id res chain seq x y z
N MET A 1 -1.48 88.74 19.19
CA MET A 1 -1.77 87.30 19.00
C MET A 1 -0.63 86.78 18.16
N ASN A 2 0.15 85.81 18.66
CA ASN A 2 1.31 85.29 17.93
C ASN A 2 0.82 84.26 16.90
N ASP A 3 1.08 84.52 15.62
CA ASP A 3 0.78 83.60 14.54
C ASP A 3 1.71 82.39 14.65
N ILE A 4 1.14 81.22 14.93
CA ILE A 4 1.87 79.96 14.93
C ILE A 4 2.18 79.62 13.46
N PRO A 5 3.45 79.44 13.05
CA PRO A 5 3.77 79.09 11.68
C PRO A 5 3.19 77.71 11.37
N LEU A 6 2.24 77.64 10.43
CA LEU A 6 1.74 76.39 9.89
C LEU A 6 2.89 75.68 9.19
N HIS A 7 3.34 74.55 9.75
CA HIS A 7 4.23 73.66 9.04
C HIS A 7 3.45 72.95 7.93
N ASP A 8 4.01 72.96 6.73
CA ASP A 8 3.53 72.27 5.53
C ASP A 8 3.02 70.86 5.88
N ILE A 9 1.72 70.64 5.65
CA ILE A 9 1.16 69.29 5.64
C ILE A 9 1.76 68.55 4.44
N LYS A 10 2.29 67.34 4.67
CA LYS A 10 2.85 66.54 3.59
C LYS A 10 1.78 66.31 2.51
N PRO A 11 2.16 66.34 1.22
CA PRO A 11 1.23 66.01 0.15
C PRO A 11 0.71 64.58 0.34
N LEU A 12 -0.52 64.33 -0.11
CA LEU A 12 -1.13 63.01 -0.09
C LEU A 12 -0.23 62.06 -0.90
N VAL A 13 0.32 61.06 -0.21
CA VAL A 13 1.08 59.99 -0.84
C VAL A 13 0.12 58.83 -1.06
N GLU A 14 -0.03 58.41 -2.31
CA GLU A 14 -0.81 57.22 -2.64
C GLU A 14 -0.09 55.99 -2.09
N VAL A 15 -0.78 55.24 -1.24
CA VAL A 15 -0.31 53.94 -0.74
C VAL A 15 -0.96 52.86 -1.61
N PRO A 16 -0.19 52.06 -2.35
CA PRO A 16 -0.76 50.97 -3.15
C PRO A 16 -1.34 49.89 -2.22
N ASP A 17 -2.60 49.52 -2.41
CA ASP A 17 -3.26 48.45 -1.67
C ASP A 17 -3.17 47.11 -2.43
N ASN A 18 -2.39 46.18 -1.87
CA ASN A 18 -2.21 44.83 -2.39
C ASN A 18 -2.95 43.75 -1.56
N SER A 19 -3.79 44.16 -0.59
CA SER A 19 -4.39 43.26 0.39
C SER A 19 -5.21 42.14 -0.25
N LEU A 20 -5.95 42.44 -1.33
CA LEU A 20 -6.71 41.46 -2.10
C LEU A 20 -5.81 40.42 -2.78
N MET A 21 -4.68 40.86 -3.37
CA MET A 21 -3.74 39.97 -4.04
C MET A 21 -3.10 39.01 -3.03
N ILE A 22 -2.72 39.52 -1.86
CA ILE A 22 -2.17 38.71 -0.77
C ILE A 22 -3.20 37.67 -0.30
N LEU A 23 -4.46 38.07 -0.12
CA LEU A 23 -5.54 37.15 0.27
C LEU A 23 -5.74 36.04 -0.77
N ILE A 24 -5.77 36.39 -2.06
CA ILE A 24 -5.92 35.41 -3.15
C ILE A 24 -4.78 34.40 -3.11
N ILE A 25 -3.52 34.86 -3.00
CA ILE A 25 -2.35 33.97 -2.96
C ILE A 25 -2.44 33.02 -1.76
N ILE A 26 -2.73 33.53 -0.56
CA ILE A 26 -2.85 32.71 0.64
C ILE A 26 -3.97 31.69 0.48
N SER A 27 -5.14 32.11 -0.01
CA SER A 27 -6.28 31.21 -0.23
C SER A 27 -5.97 30.12 -1.24
N ALA A 28 -5.26 30.45 -2.33
CA ALA A 28 -4.84 29.50 -3.35
C ALA A 28 -3.84 28.47 -2.79
N VAL A 29 -2.89 28.91 -1.95
CA VAL A 29 -1.94 28.01 -1.28
C VAL A 29 -2.68 27.07 -0.34
N ILE A 30 -3.60 27.58 0.49
CA ILE A 30 -4.39 26.75 1.42
C ILE A 30 -5.23 25.73 0.66
N LEU A 31 -5.94 26.17 -0.39
CA LEU A 31 -6.74 25.28 -1.23
C LEU A 31 -5.88 24.19 -1.88
N SER A 32 -4.71 24.56 -2.42
CA SER A 32 -3.76 23.60 -2.99
C SER A 32 -3.34 22.52 -1.98
N LEU A 33 -3.00 22.91 -0.75
CA LEU A 33 -2.65 21.97 0.31
C LEU A 33 -3.81 21.02 0.67
N ILE A 34 -5.04 21.53 0.70
CA ILE A 34 -6.25 20.72 0.92
C ILE A 34 -6.43 19.70 -0.22
N PHE A 35 -6.30 20.12 -1.47
CA PHE A 35 -6.46 19.20 -2.61
C PHE A 35 -5.35 18.14 -2.66
N VAL A 36 -4.11 18.51 -2.38
CA VAL A 36 -2.99 17.56 -2.34
C VAL A 36 -3.18 16.53 -1.22
N SER A 37 -3.52 16.97 -0.01
CA SER A 37 -3.75 16.06 1.11
C SER A 37 -4.93 15.12 0.86
N LEU A 38 -6.04 15.63 0.29
CA LEU A 38 -7.19 14.82 -0.11
C LEU A 38 -6.82 13.79 -1.18
N GLY A 39 -6.03 14.19 -2.18
CA GLY A 39 -5.54 13.30 -3.23
C GLY A 39 -4.69 12.15 -2.68
N ILE A 40 -3.76 12.45 -1.77
CA ILE A 40 -2.93 11.44 -1.10
C ILE A 40 -3.80 10.47 -0.29
N TRP A 41 -4.78 10.98 0.46
CA TRP A 41 -5.67 10.16 1.26
C TRP A 41 -6.53 9.22 0.40
N LEU A 42 -7.17 9.75 -0.66
CA LEU A 42 -7.98 8.96 -1.59
C LEU A 42 -7.14 7.87 -2.28
N TYR A 43 -5.94 8.21 -2.74
CA TYR A 43 -5.02 7.25 -3.36
C TYR A 43 -4.63 6.13 -2.38
N SER A 44 -4.33 6.48 -1.12
CA SER A 44 -4.01 5.51 -0.07
C SER A 44 -5.17 4.55 0.19
N GLN A 45 -6.40 5.07 0.28
CA GLN A 45 -7.60 4.23 0.46
C GLN A 45 -7.82 3.29 -0.72
N TYR A 46 -7.76 3.81 -1.95
CA TYR A 46 -7.92 3.00 -3.16
C TYR A 46 -6.91 1.86 -3.23
N LYS A 47 -5.63 2.16 -2.95
CA LYS A 47 -4.56 1.15 -2.93
C LYS A 47 -4.83 0.06 -1.88
N LYS A 48 -5.23 0.44 -0.66
CA LYS A 48 -5.57 -0.52 0.41
C LYS A 48 -6.72 -1.44 0.01
N THR A 49 -7.80 -0.91 -0.54
CA THR A 49 -8.94 -1.72 -1.00
C THR A 49 -8.53 -2.70 -2.09
N LYS A 50 -7.75 -2.26 -3.07
CA LYS A 50 -7.23 -3.12 -4.13
C LYS A 50 -6.35 -4.24 -3.59
N GLU A 51 -5.44 -3.93 -2.67
CA GLU A 51 -4.57 -4.92 -2.02
C GLU A 51 -5.37 -5.96 -1.23
N ILE A 52 -6.39 -5.55 -0.47
CA ILE A 52 -7.25 -6.46 0.28
C ILE A 52 -8.00 -7.40 -0.67
N ASN A 53 -8.52 -6.89 -1.78
CA ASN A 53 -9.21 -7.72 -2.78
C ASN A 53 -8.26 -8.74 -3.41
N LEU A 54 -7.03 -8.34 -3.77
CA LEU A 54 -6.03 -9.27 -4.30
C LEU A 54 -5.64 -10.34 -3.29
N LYS A 55 -5.40 -9.97 -2.02
CA LYS A 55 -5.10 -10.93 -0.94
C LYS A 55 -6.22 -11.97 -0.82
N LYS A 56 -7.48 -11.54 -0.79
CA LYS A 56 -8.64 -12.45 -0.73
C LYS A 56 -8.72 -13.41 -1.91
N VAL A 57 -8.48 -12.92 -3.13
CA VAL A 57 -8.53 -13.74 -4.34
C VAL A 57 -7.46 -14.84 -4.30
N TYR A 58 -6.21 -14.50 -3.98
CA TYR A 58 -5.12 -15.47 -3.95
C TYR A 58 -5.20 -16.41 -2.75
N LEU A 59 -5.66 -15.95 -1.58
CA LEU A 59 -5.89 -16.80 -0.42
C LEU A 59 -6.95 -17.87 -0.73
N LYS A 60 -8.03 -17.48 -1.41
CA LYS A 60 -9.05 -18.43 -1.90
C LYS A 60 -8.44 -19.45 -2.87
N LYS A 61 -7.64 -19.00 -3.84
CA LYS A 61 -6.96 -19.90 -4.79
C LYS A 61 -6.04 -20.90 -4.10
N ILE A 62 -5.30 -20.48 -3.06
CA ILE A 62 -4.45 -21.39 -2.26
C ILE A 62 -5.27 -22.47 -1.58
N HIS A 63 -6.43 -22.12 -1.01
CA HIS A 63 -7.31 -23.09 -0.35
C HIS A 63 -7.91 -24.11 -1.32
N GLU A 64 -8.08 -23.72 -2.59
CA GLU A 64 -8.65 -24.56 -3.64
C GLU A 64 -7.60 -25.41 -4.38
N VAL A 65 -6.31 -25.33 -3.99
CA VAL A 65 -5.25 -26.12 -4.61
C VAL A 65 -5.50 -27.61 -4.42
N ASP A 66 -5.49 -28.34 -5.54
CA ASP A 66 -5.58 -29.79 -5.53
C ASP A 66 -4.22 -30.42 -5.18
N VAL A 67 -4.07 -30.79 -3.92
CA VAL A 67 -2.86 -31.47 -3.39
C VAL A 67 -2.65 -32.88 -3.93
N SER A 68 -3.61 -33.47 -4.66
CA SER A 68 -3.43 -34.78 -5.30
C SER A 68 -2.45 -34.71 -6.48
N ASN A 69 -2.40 -33.57 -7.17
CA ASN A 69 -1.43 -33.30 -8.22
C ASN A 69 -0.24 -32.52 -7.63
N ALA A 70 0.71 -33.25 -7.03
CA ALA A 70 1.83 -32.65 -6.29
C ALA A 70 2.64 -31.62 -7.09
N LYS A 71 2.83 -31.84 -8.40
CA LYS A 71 3.57 -30.90 -9.25
C LYS A 71 2.81 -29.60 -9.43
N GLN A 72 1.53 -29.69 -9.81
CA GLN A 72 0.69 -28.52 -10.01
C GLN A 72 0.48 -27.77 -8.70
N ALA A 73 0.19 -28.49 -7.61
CA ALA A 73 0.07 -27.93 -6.27
C ALA A 73 1.33 -27.16 -5.86
N ALA A 74 2.52 -27.73 -6.08
CA ALA A 74 3.77 -27.06 -5.75
C ALA A 74 3.98 -25.76 -6.53
N TYR A 75 3.59 -25.70 -7.80
CA TYR A 75 3.64 -24.45 -8.57
C TYR A 75 2.62 -23.43 -8.08
N GLU A 76 1.36 -23.84 -7.91
CA GLU A 76 0.25 -22.98 -7.52
C GLU A 76 0.44 -22.39 -6.11
N ILE A 77 0.80 -23.23 -5.12
CA ILE A 77 1.07 -22.78 -3.75
C ILE A 77 2.15 -21.71 -3.75
N SER A 78 3.30 -21.97 -4.38
CA SER A 78 4.41 -21.01 -4.41
C SER A 78 4.10 -19.75 -5.22
N GLU A 79 3.33 -19.86 -6.30
CA GLU A 79 2.93 -18.70 -7.09
C GLU A 79 1.96 -17.81 -6.30
N TYR A 80 0.86 -18.36 -5.81
CA TYR A 80 -0.17 -17.59 -5.12
C TYR A 80 0.34 -17.03 -3.79
N ALA A 81 1.15 -17.79 -3.04
CA ALA A 81 1.72 -17.35 -1.78
C ALA A 81 2.58 -16.08 -1.93
N ARG A 82 3.39 -16.00 -3.00
CA ARG A 82 4.26 -14.85 -3.27
C ARG A 82 3.49 -13.54 -3.45
N TYR A 83 2.22 -13.58 -3.84
CA TYR A 83 1.39 -12.39 -4.00
C TYR A 83 0.73 -11.90 -2.71
N ILE A 84 0.69 -12.72 -1.65
CA ILE A 84 -0.07 -12.42 -0.44
C ILE A 84 0.76 -12.28 0.82
N VAL A 85 1.99 -12.84 0.86
CA VAL A 85 2.90 -12.68 2.00
C VAL A 85 3.34 -11.21 2.15
N LYS A 86 3.22 -10.68 3.37
CA LYS A 86 3.56 -9.30 3.71
C LYS A 86 4.55 -9.24 4.87
N THR A 87 4.32 -10.03 5.91
CA THR A 87 5.16 -10.00 7.13
C THR A 87 6.44 -10.82 6.96
N ASP A 88 7.49 -10.49 7.71
CA ASP A 88 8.75 -11.24 7.64
C ASP A 88 8.57 -12.69 8.12
N LYS A 89 7.63 -12.92 9.04
CA LYS A 89 7.22 -14.26 9.48
C LYS A 89 6.59 -15.07 8.32
N GLU A 90 5.64 -14.48 7.60
CA GLU A 90 4.99 -15.12 6.45
C GLU A 90 5.99 -15.45 5.34
N LYS A 91 6.93 -14.53 5.05
CA LYS A 91 7.99 -14.74 4.06
C LYS A 91 8.91 -15.89 4.47
N ALA A 92 9.36 -15.92 5.73
CA ALA A 92 10.23 -16.99 6.22
C ALA A 92 9.55 -18.37 6.16
N LEU A 93 8.25 -18.44 6.45
CA LEU A 93 7.48 -19.68 6.29
C LEU A 93 7.35 -20.09 4.83
N LEU A 94 7.11 -19.14 3.93
CA LEU A 94 7.06 -19.40 2.50
C LEU A 94 8.41 -19.91 1.98
N ASP A 95 9.52 -19.29 2.36
CA ASP A 95 10.87 -19.73 1.92
C ASP A 95 11.16 -21.15 2.38
N SER A 96 10.79 -21.49 3.63
CA SER A 96 10.90 -22.86 4.16
C SER A 96 10.03 -23.85 3.38
N LEU A 97 8.79 -23.49 3.07
CA LEU A 97 7.87 -24.31 2.29
C LEU A 97 8.35 -24.47 0.83
N ASP A 98 8.85 -23.41 0.21
CA ASP A 98 9.35 -23.41 -1.16
C ASP A 98 10.55 -24.34 -1.34
N GLY A 99 11.44 -24.40 -0.35
CA GLY A 99 12.55 -25.37 -0.32
C GLY A 99 12.05 -26.81 -0.39
N ARG A 100 10.95 -27.13 0.29
CA ARG A 100 10.33 -28.46 0.27
C ARG A 100 9.56 -28.72 -1.02
N LEU A 101 8.84 -27.72 -1.53
CA LEU A 101 8.07 -27.79 -2.77
C LEU A 101 8.97 -27.92 -4.02
N ALA A 102 10.22 -27.47 -3.95
CA ALA A 102 11.16 -27.51 -5.08
C ALA A 102 11.32 -28.92 -5.68
N GLN A 103 11.34 -29.97 -4.86
CA GLN A 103 11.49 -31.34 -5.33
C GLN A 103 10.32 -31.83 -6.19
N TYR A 104 9.14 -31.20 -6.07
CA TYR A 104 7.92 -31.54 -6.79
C TYR A 104 7.73 -30.73 -8.08
N LYS A 105 8.38 -29.57 -8.21
CA LYS A 105 8.25 -28.68 -9.39
C LYS A 105 9.01 -29.20 -10.61
N TYR A 106 10.23 -29.70 -10.42
CA TYR A 106 11.18 -29.90 -11.52
C TYR A 106 11.26 -31.34 -12.04
N LYS A 107 10.64 -32.31 -11.37
CA LYS A 107 10.62 -33.71 -11.82
C LYS A 107 9.50 -33.95 -12.84
N LYS A 108 9.71 -34.90 -13.75
CA LYS A 108 8.75 -35.26 -14.81
C LYS A 108 7.58 -36.08 -14.27
N SER A 109 7.86 -36.99 -13.34
CA SER A 109 6.89 -37.72 -12.53
C SER A 109 7.24 -37.46 -11.06
N VAL A 110 6.23 -37.17 -10.26
CA VAL A 110 6.38 -36.89 -8.83
C VAL A 110 5.42 -37.76 -8.04
N GLU A 111 5.87 -38.17 -6.86
CA GLU A 111 5.00 -38.78 -5.86
C GLU A 111 4.06 -37.70 -5.29
N ALA A 112 3.03 -38.16 -4.58
CA ALA A 112 2.16 -37.26 -3.82
C ALA A 112 2.98 -36.45 -2.81
N LEU A 113 2.48 -35.27 -2.43
CA LEU A 113 3.11 -34.47 -1.39
C LEU A 113 3.23 -35.28 -0.11
N ASP A 114 4.45 -35.38 0.42
CA ASP A 114 4.71 -36.08 1.66
C ASP A 114 4.01 -35.38 2.85
N LYS A 115 3.79 -36.14 3.92
CA LYS A 115 3.06 -35.65 5.11
C LYS A 115 3.74 -34.46 5.78
N GLU A 116 5.06 -34.36 5.71
CA GLU A 116 5.83 -33.26 6.29
C GLU A 116 5.59 -31.98 5.48
N THR A 117 5.69 -32.06 4.15
CA THR A 117 5.40 -30.93 3.25
C THR A 117 3.96 -30.45 3.40
N LEU A 118 3.00 -31.37 3.49
CA LEU A 118 1.59 -31.02 3.75
C LEU A 118 1.40 -30.37 5.12
N GLY A 119 2.06 -30.88 6.16
CA GLY A 119 2.03 -30.26 7.49
C GLY A 119 2.53 -28.82 7.48
N HIS A 120 3.65 -28.57 6.80
CA HIS A 120 4.19 -27.21 6.63
C HIS A 120 3.25 -26.31 5.82
N PHE A 121 2.60 -26.84 4.79
CA PHE A 121 1.61 -26.11 4.02
C PHE A 121 0.41 -25.68 4.88
N TYR A 122 -0.14 -26.56 5.72
CA TYR A 122 -1.24 -26.21 6.60
C TYR A 122 -0.85 -25.20 7.69
N VAL A 123 0.33 -25.34 8.29
CA VAL A 123 0.85 -24.32 9.23
C VAL A 123 1.02 -22.97 8.55
N PHE A 124 1.50 -22.96 7.30
CA PHE A 124 1.59 -21.73 6.52
C PHE A 124 0.21 -21.12 6.25
N LEU A 125 -0.78 -21.93 5.90
CA LEU A 125 -2.17 -21.53 5.69
C LEU A 125 -2.78 -20.89 6.96
N GLU A 126 -2.62 -21.52 8.11
CA GLU A 126 -3.11 -21.01 9.40
C GLU A 126 -2.53 -19.63 9.73
N VAL A 127 -1.24 -19.42 9.43
CA VAL A 127 -0.60 -18.11 9.63
C VAL A 127 -1.13 -17.06 8.67
N LEU A 128 -1.42 -17.44 7.42
CA LEU A 128 -2.02 -16.53 6.44
C LEU A 128 -3.45 -16.13 6.79
N ASP A 129 -4.23 -17.04 7.37
CA ASP A 129 -5.62 -16.80 7.79
C ASP A 129 -5.70 -15.95 9.08
N ALA A 130 -4.69 -16.06 9.94
CA ALA A 130 -4.61 -15.29 11.18
C ALA A 130 -4.20 -13.81 10.97
N GLY A 131 -3.60 -13.46 9.82
CA GLY A 131 -3.10 -12.12 9.50
C GLY A 131 -3.92 -11.37 8.46
#